data_AF-A0A212K1W3-F1
#
_entry.id   AF-A0A212K1W3-F1
#
_cell.length_a   1.000
_cell.length_b   1.000
_cell.length_c   1.000
_cell.angle_alpha   90.00
_cell.angle_beta   90.00
_cell.angle_gamma   90.00
#
_symmetry.space_group_name_H-M   'P 1'
#
loop_
_entity.id
_entity.type
_entity.pdbx_description
1 polymer ?
#
loop_
_entity_poly.entity_id
_entity_poly.type
_entity_poly.pdbx_seq_one_letter_code
_entity_poly.pdbx_strand_id
1 'polypeptide(L)'
;MTTLPKQSLPLLGIDPRDNRLVDEKEAARVLGLSVRTMQQRRYLGQEPYPVQLPDSRAIRYWLPSLYEYIGRGFKLFGEADI
;
A
#
# COMPACT_ATOMS: atom_id res chain seq x y z
N MET A 1 8.29 -32.03 -4.22
CA MET A 1 8.68 -30.62 -3.93
C MET A 1 7.64 -29.73 -4.59
N THR A 2 6.60 -29.35 -3.87
CA THR A 2 5.45 -28.62 -4.43
C THR A 2 5.79 -27.14 -4.43
N THR A 3 6.21 -26.62 -5.59
CA THR A 3 6.40 -25.18 -5.81
C THR A 3 5.03 -24.50 -5.78
N LEU A 4 4.77 -23.76 -4.70
CA LEU A 4 3.59 -22.89 -4.60
C LEU A 4 3.61 -21.89 -5.78
N PRO A 5 2.51 -21.75 -6.54
CA PRO A 5 2.44 -20.74 -7.57
C PRO A 5 2.54 -19.38 -6.90
N LYS A 6 3.55 -18.61 -7.29
CA LYS A 6 3.73 -17.22 -6.94
C LYS A 6 2.53 -16.46 -7.51
N GLN A 7 1.49 -16.31 -6.68
CA GLN A 7 0.26 -15.64 -7.04
C GLN A 7 0.56 -14.14 -7.16
N SER A 8 1.13 -13.76 -8.30
CA SER A 8 1.28 -12.38 -8.73
C SER A 8 -0.12 -11.86 -9.01
N LEU A 9 -0.76 -11.22 -8.03
CA LEU A 9 -2.00 -10.48 -8.22
C LEU A 9 -1.76 -9.41 -9.30
N PRO A 10 -2.29 -9.56 -10.53
CA PRO A 10 -2.06 -8.62 -11.61
C PRO A 10 -3.20 -7.61 -11.57
N LEU A 11 -3.19 -6.68 -10.60
CA LEU A 11 -4.27 -5.67 -10.51
C LEU A 11 -3.87 -4.28 -11.00
N LEU A 12 -2.62 -4.07 -11.37
CA LEU A 12 -2.12 -2.93 -12.14
C LEU A 12 -0.71 -3.39 -12.56
N GLY A 13 -0.29 -3.24 -13.81
CA GLY A 13 1.01 -3.74 -14.33
C GLY A 13 2.26 -3.06 -13.73
N ILE A 14 2.33 -2.95 -12.41
CA ILE A 14 3.36 -2.33 -11.62
C ILE A 14 4.11 -3.47 -10.95
N ASP A 15 5.41 -3.57 -11.23
CA ASP A 15 6.26 -4.57 -10.64
C ASP A 15 6.30 -4.35 -9.11
N PRO A 16 6.06 -5.38 -8.26
CA PRO A 16 6.12 -5.22 -6.81
C PRO A 16 7.53 -4.87 -6.29
N ARG A 17 8.55 -4.87 -7.16
CA ARG A 17 9.91 -4.37 -6.89
C ARG A 17 10.10 -2.91 -7.29
N ASP A 18 9.05 -2.25 -7.78
CA ASP A 18 9.08 -0.83 -8.10
C ASP A 18 9.17 -0.02 -6.80
N ASN A 19 10.40 0.24 -6.38
CA ASN A 19 10.74 1.05 -5.21
C ASN A 19 10.57 2.53 -5.54
N ARG A 20 9.34 2.95 -5.84
CA ARG A 20 8.99 4.34 -6.13
C ARG A 20 8.27 4.97 -4.95
N LEU A 21 8.59 6.23 -4.71
CA LEU A 21 7.85 7.09 -3.79
C LEU A 21 6.68 7.75 -4.52
N VAL A 22 5.48 7.59 -3.98
CA VAL A 22 4.26 8.23 -4.48
C VAL A 22 3.78 9.29 -3.50
N ASP A 23 3.08 10.30 -3.99
CA ASP A 23 2.43 11.29 -3.12
C ASP A 23 1.11 10.76 -2.51
N GLU A 24 0.52 11.53 -1.61
CA GLU A 24 -0.69 11.15 -0.89
C GLU A 24 -1.92 10.92 -1.78
N LYS A 25 -2.02 11.61 -2.93
CA LYS A 25 -3.13 11.43 -3.89
C LYS A 25 -2.99 10.12 -4.66
N GLU A 26 -1.77 9.83 -5.14
CA GLU A 26 -1.45 8.54 -5.75
C GLU A 26 -1.63 7.39 -4.74
N ALA A 27 -1.16 7.55 -3.51
CA ALA A 27 -1.32 6.54 -2.45
C ALA A 27 -2.80 6.26 -2.14
N ALA A 28 -3.62 7.31 -2.03
CA ALA A 28 -5.06 7.17 -1.85
C ALA A 28 -5.70 6.36 -3.01
N ARG A 29 -5.29 6.64 -4.25
CA ARG A 29 -5.75 5.92 -5.44
C ARG A 29 -5.37 4.44 -5.40
N VAL A 30 -4.14 4.11 -4.99
CA VAL A 30 -3.66 2.73 -4.86
C VAL A 30 -4.47 1.95 -3.83
N LEU A 31 -4.78 2.56 -2.69
CA LEU A 31 -5.54 1.93 -1.60
C LEU A 31 -7.06 1.93 -1.82
N GLY A 32 -7.57 2.59 -2.88
CA GLY A 32 -9.00 2.80 -3.07
C GLY A 32 -9.65 3.69 -2.01
N LEU A 33 -8.88 4.60 -1.40
CA LEU A 33 -9.32 5.52 -0.35
C LEU A 33 -9.45 6.95 -0.87
N SER A 34 -10.17 7.80 -0.13
CA SER A 34 -10.14 9.24 -0.37
C SER A 34 -8.86 9.86 0.21
N VAL A 35 -8.39 10.97 -0.38
CA VAL A 35 -7.23 11.73 0.15
C VAL A 35 -7.48 12.20 1.59
N ARG A 36 -8.72 12.59 1.91
CA ARG A 36 -9.11 12.99 3.27
C ARG A 36 -8.98 11.82 4.25
N THR A 37 -9.36 10.61 3.84
CA THR A 37 -9.19 9.40 4.65
C THR A 37 -7.71 9.10 4.90
N MET A 38 -6.85 9.28 3.89
CA MET A 38 -5.40 9.15 4.05
C MET A 38 -4.82 10.15 5.05
N GLN A 39 -5.23 11.42 4.95
CA GLN A 39 -4.81 12.47 5.89
C GLN A 39 -5.23 12.17 7.32
N GLN A 40 -6.47 11.70 7.51
CA GLN A 40 -6.98 11.32 8.82
C GLN A 40 -6.19 10.14 9.40
N ARG A 41 -5.93 9.10 8.60
CA ARG A 41 -5.11 7.95 9.02
C ARG A 41 -3.71 8.36 9.42
N ARG A 42 -3.07 9.23 8.63
CA ARG A 42 -1.77 9.80 8.95
C ARG A 42 -1.79 10.57 10.28
N TYR A 43 -2.79 11.42 10.48
CA TYR A 43 -2.95 12.18 11.73
C TYR A 43 -3.14 11.26 12.95
N LEU A 44 -3.86 10.16 12.77
CA LEU A 44 -4.07 9.14 13.80
C LEU A 44 -2.89 8.16 13.96
N GLY A 45 -1.81 8.31 13.20
CA GLY A 45 -0.67 7.40 13.25
C GLY A 45 -1.00 5.97 12.81
N GLN A 46 -1.95 5.81 11.88
CA GLN A 46 -2.35 4.52 11.34
C GLN A 46 -1.61 4.19 10.05
N GLU A 47 -1.41 2.89 9.80
CA GLU A 47 -0.87 2.41 8.54
C GLU A 47 -1.78 2.75 7.34
N PRO A 48 -1.20 2.99 6.15
CA PRO A 48 0.25 2.97 5.85
C PRO A 48 0.99 4.24 6.26
N TYR A 49 2.26 4.10 6.68
CA TYR A 49 3.08 5.20 7.20
C TYR A 49 3.76 5.99 6.07
N PRO A 50 3.76 7.34 6.16
CA PRO A 50 4.50 8.16 5.23
C PRO A 50 6.01 8.11 5.52
N VAL A 51 6.79 8.30 4.46
CA VAL A 51 8.23 8.48 4.49
C VAL A 51 8.51 9.97 4.57
N GLN A 52 9.35 10.36 5.52
CA GLN A 52 9.85 11.72 5.63
C GLN A 52 11.20 11.83 4.90
N LEU A 53 11.28 12.70 3.91
CA LEU A 53 12.52 12.95 3.18
C LEU A 53 13.36 13.99 3.93
N PRO A 54 14.69 13.84 4.00
CA PRO A 54 15.56 14.72 4.80
C PRO A 54 15.50 16.20 4.35
N ASP A 55 15.31 16.44 3.05
CA ASP A 55 15.25 17.78 2.46
C ASP A 55 13.83 18.25 2.10
N SER A 56 12.79 17.49 2.47
CA SER A 56 11.43 17.84 2.07
C SER A 56 10.37 17.52 3.11
N ARG A 57 9.48 18.50 3.34
CA ARG A 57 8.24 18.32 4.10
C ARG A 57 7.15 17.60 3.29
N ALA A 58 7.44 17.18 2.06
CA ALA A 58 6.50 16.46 1.23
C ALA A 58 6.20 15.07 1.82
N ILE A 59 4.92 14.78 1.99
CA ILE A 59 4.44 13.48 2.46
C ILE A 59 4.48 12.51 1.28
N ARG A 60 5.30 11.46 1.43
CA ARG A 60 5.48 10.42 0.41
C ARG A 60 5.21 9.05 1.00
N TYR A 61 4.86 8.09 0.17
CA TYR A 61 4.63 6.70 0.55
C TYR A 61 5.43 5.79 -0.35
N TRP A 62 6.05 4.75 0.21
CA TRP A 62 6.64 3.68 -0.58
C TRP A 62 5.53 2.86 -1.23
N LEU A 63 5.53 2.81 -2.55
CA LEU A 63 4.55 2.04 -3.30
C LEU A 63 4.52 0.56 -2.90
N PRO A 64 5.67 -0.13 -2.67
CA PRO A 64 5.68 -1.51 -2.17
C PRO A 64 4.97 -1.65 -0.81
N SER A 65 5.18 -0.71 0.12
CA SER A 65 4.55 -0.75 1.44
C SER A 65 3.02 -0.58 1.38
N LEU A 66 2.52 0.18 0.41
CA LEU A 66 1.07 0.29 0.16
C LEU A 66 0.49 -1.05 -0.31
N TYR A 67 1.18 -1.76 -1.20
CA TYR A 67 0.77 -3.08 -1.66
C TYR A 67 0.90 -4.16 -0.58
N GLU A 68 1.95 -4.11 0.24
CA GLU A 68 2.04 -4.97 1.43
C GLU A 68 0.88 -4.71 2.38
N TYR A 69 0.50 -3.45 2.61
CA TYR A 69 -0.66 -3.09 3.40
C TYR A 69 -1.96 -3.67 2.83
N ILE A 70 -2.17 -3.57 1.51
CA ILE A 70 -3.31 -4.21 0.83
C ILE A 70 -3.26 -5.73 1.01
N GLY A 71 -2.09 -6.36 0.81
CA GLY A 71 -1.91 -7.80 0.97
C GLY A 71 -2.20 -8.29 2.39
N ARG A 72 -1.85 -7.50 3.42
CA ARG A 72 -2.23 -7.77 4.81
C ARG A 72 -3.73 -7.63 5.02
N GLY A 73 -4.36 -6.62 4.43
CA GLY A 73 -5.81 -6.44 4.46
C GLY A 73 -6.58 -7.57 3.78
N PHE A 74 -6.06 -8.09 2.65
CA PHE A 74 -6.66 -9.22 1.92
C PHE A 74 -6.56 -10.54 2.71
N LYS A 75 -5.54 -10.70 3.56
CA LYS A 75 -5.39 -11.89 4.41
C LYS A 75 -6.40 -11.93 5.58
N LEU A 76 -6.96 -10.79 5.99
CA LEU A 76 -7.96 -10.72 7.07
C LEU A 76 -9.39 -11.02 6.60
N PHE A 77 -9.66 -10.97 5.28
CA PHE A 77 -10.97 -11.32 4.69
C PHE A 77 -10.92 -12.62 3.87
N GLY A 78 -9.78 -13.32 3.87
CA GLY A 78 -9.56 -14.58 3.14
C GLY A 78 -9.74 -15.85 3.98
N GLU A 79 -10.28 -15.76 5.20
CA GLU A 79 -10.70 -16.90 6.02
C GLU A 79 -12.20 -16.79 6.34
N ALA A 80 -13.03 -16.69 5.31
CA ALA A 80 -14.40 -17.18 5.37
C ALA A 80 -14.44 -18.48 4.57
N ASP A 81 -14.08 -19.54 5.29
CA ASP A 81 -14.35 -20.95 4.98
C ASP A 81 -15.77 -21.10 4.42
N ILE A 82 -15.91 -21.73 3.25
CA ILE A 82 -17.19 -22.19 2.67
C ILE A 82 -17.27 -23.69 2.92
#